data_AF-A0A6N8J903-F1
#
_entry.id   AF-A0A6N8J903-F1
#
_cell.length_a   1.000
_cell.length_b   1.000
_cell.length_c   1.000
_cell.angle_alpha   90.00
_cell.angle_beta   90.00
_cell.angle_gamma   90.00
#
_symmetry.space_group_name_H-M   'P 1'
#
loop_
_entity.id
_entity.type
_entity.pdbx_description
1 polymer ?
#
loop_
_entity_poly.entity_id
_entity_poly.type
_entity_poly.pdbx_seq_one_letter_code
_entity_poly.pdbx_strand_id
1 'polypeptide(L)'
;MELTNFIAGLINDGKVKVVPELLAFEAEDLRLATIHLQQYYEDDIQEMPAAAPSFDENAALWAARYLYTAVQFILLRNLDETTMQEHLLPYSGELTPAAMYSADLTLRYLPDLFDLAKGLSPNDPLVKLMKETAQLWPFSSAGIPMSENTDLSVIFSHASLKQAYIDRIITARNLHKCQQPDCYPLVLEALGAYAADLWPQFEPSFND
;
A
#
# COMPACT_ATOMS: atom_id res chain seq x y z
N MET A 1 1.51 -22.89 -8.06
CA MET A 1 2.21 -21.61 -8.28
C MET A 1 1.20 -20.52 -7.96
N GLU A 2 0.81 -20.45 -6.70
CA GLU A 2 -0.34 -19.65 -6.28
C GLU A 2 0.03 -18.18 -6.18
N LEU A 3 1.20 -17.88 -5.59
CA LEU A 3 1.66 -16.51 -5.43
C LEU A 3 2.06 -15.89 -6.77
N THR A 4 2.78 -16.63 -7.61
CA THR A 4 3.19 -16.14 -8.94
C THR A 4 1.98 -15.79 -9.81
N ASN A 5 0.97 -16.69 -9.84
CA ASN A 5 -0.26 -16.44 -10.61
C ASN A 5 -1.09 -15.29 -10.04
N PHE A 6 -1.12 -15.16 -8.71
CA PHE A 6 -1.78 -14.04 -8.04
C PHE A 6 -1.15 -12.70 -8.44
N ILE A 7 0.18 -12.59 -8.38
CA ILE A 7 0.92 -11.38 -8.75
C ILE A 7 0.68 -11.04 -10.23
N ALA A 8 0.78 -12.04 -11.11
CA ALA A 8 0.56 -11.84 -12.54
C ALA A 8 -0.87 -11.36 -12.85
N GLY A 9 -1.89 -11.93 -12.21
CA GLY A 9 -3.27 -11.49 -12.38
C GLY A 9 -3.55 -10.10 -11.79
N LEU A 10 -2.95 -9.81 -10.63
CA LEU A 10 -3.06 -8.49 -9.99
C LEU A 10 -2.50 -7.39 -10.89
N ILE A 11 -1.29 -7.58 -11.42
CA ILE A 11 -0.58 -6.57 -12.21
C ILE A 11 -1.20 -6.40 -13.60
N ASN A 12 -1.49 -7.50 -14.30
CA ASN A 12 -1.91 -7.43 -15.71
C ASN A 12 -3.41 -7.17 -15.88
N ASP A 13 -4.24 -7.74 -15.02
CA ASP A 13 -5.69 -7.78 -15.20
C ASP A 13 -6.47 -7.04 -14.10
N GLY A 14 -5.80 -6.61 -13.03
CA GLY A 14 -6.46 -6.14 -11.81
C GLY A 14 -7.35 -7.21 -11.15
N LYS A 15 -7.08 -8.49 -11.43
CA LYS A 15 -7.91 -9.62 -10.98
C LYS A 15 -7.07 -10.64 -10.25
N VAL A 16 -7.53 -11.03 -9.07
CA VAL A 16 -6.81 -11.99 -8.23
C VAL A 16 -7.59 -13.29 -8.08
N LYS A 17 -6.84 -14.39 -7.96
CA LYS A 17 -7.33 -15.69 -7.55
C LYS A 17 -6.46 -16.18 -6.41
N VAL A 18 -7.08 -16.72 -5.38
CA VAL A 18 -6.41 -17.33 -4.24
C VAL A 18 -7.01 -18.71 -4.01
N VAL A 19 -6.20 -19.65 -3.55
CA VAL A 19 -6.72 -20.94 -3.08
C VAL A 19 -7.53 -20.73 -1.80
N PRO A 20 -8.64 -21.46 -1.60
CA PRO A 20 -9.47 -21.34 -0.38
C PRO A 20 -8.87 -22.13 0.79
N GLU A 21 -7.55 -22.11 0.96
CA GLU A 21 -6.83 -22.83 2.02
C GLU A 21 -5.53 -22.10 2.37
N LEU A 22 -5.21 -22.02 3.66
CA LEU A 22 -3.99 -21.38 4.16
C LEU A 22 -2.81 -22.35 4.07
N LEU A 23 -2.21 -22.44 2.88
CA LEU A 23 -1.05 -23.28 2.61
C LEU A 23 0.25 -22.47 2.63
N ALA A 24 1.35 -23.11 3.06
CA ALA A 24 2.67 -22.53 2.89
C ALA A 24 3.01 -22.45 1.40
N PHE A 25 3.71 -21.39 0.99
CA PHE A 25 4.19 -21.25 -0.37
C PHE A 25 5.41 -22.15 -0.61
N GLU A 26 5.40 -22.88 -1.72
CA GLU A 26 6.54 -23.66 -2.17
C GLU A 26 7.74 -22.76 -2.52
N ALA A 27 8.95 -23.23 -2.23
CA ALA A 27 10.18 -22.44 -2.46
C ALA A 27 10.34 -21.99 -3.92
N GLU A 28 9.93 -22.83 -4.87
CA GLU A 28 9.97 -22.50 -6.30
C GLU A 28 8.94 -21.42 -6.67
N ASP A 29 7.75 -21.42 -6.05
CA ASP A 29 6.74 -20.38 -6.26
C ASP A 29 7.20 -19.04 -5.69
N LEU A 30 7.85 -19.04 -4.52
CA LEU A 30 8.46 -17.83 -3.95
C LEU A 30 9.56 -17.27 -4.86
N ARG A 31 10.43 -18.13 -5.40
CA ARG A 31 11.50 -17.72 -6.32
C ARG A 31 10.96 -17.10 -7.61
N LEU A 32 9.92 -17.70 -8.19
CA LEU A 32 9.29 -17.18 -9.40
C LEU A 32 8.52 -15.89 -9.11
N ALA A 33 7.80 -15.81 -8.00
CA ALA A 33 7.14 -14.58 -7.55
C ALA A 33 8.14 -13.42 -7.41
N THR A 34 9.31 -13.65 -6.80
CA THR A 34 10.38 -12.64 -6.71
C THR A 34 10.82 -12.14 -8.09
N ILE A 35 11.05 -13.04 -9.05
CA ILE A 35 11.44 -12.65 -10.42
C ILE A 35 10.38 -11.76 -11.07
N HIS A 36 9.10 -12.14 -10.95
CA HIS A 36 7.99 -11.36 -11.49
C HIS A 36 7.87 -9.98 -10.82
N LEU A 37 8.08 -9.90 -9.51
CA LEU A 37 8.08 -8.63 -8.77
C LEU A 37 9.24 -7.73 -9.20
N GLN A 38 10.42 -8.30 -9.44
CA GLN A 38 11.58 -7.55 -9.93
C GLN A 38 11.36 -7.03 -11.36
N GLN A 39 10.77 -7.85 -12.24
CA GLN A 39 10.40 -7.40 -13.59
C GLN A 39 9.39 -6.26 -13.54
N TYR A 40 8.35 -6.41 -12.70
CA TYR A 40 7.37 -5.35 -12.52
C TYR A 40 7.98 -4.07 -11.94
N TYR A 41 8.93 -4.18 -11.00
CA TYR A 41 9.70 -3.05 -10.52
C TYR A 41 10.49 -2.36 -11.65
N GLU A 42 11.17 -3.11 -12.53
CA GLU A 42 11.94 -2.56 -13.65
C GLU A 42 11.08 -1.76 -14.62
N ASP A 43 9.81 -2.14 -14.77
CA ASP A 43 8.81 -1.41 -15.55
C ASP A 43 8.24 -0.20 -14.77
N ASP A 44 7.81 -0.39 -13.51
CA ASP A 44 7.13 0.63 -12.68
C ASP A 44 8.02 1.84 -12.37
N ILE A 45 9.35 1.65 -12.26
CA ILE A 45 10.28 2.75 -11.96
C ILE A 45 10.31 3.83 -13.03
N GLN A 46 9.87 3.54 -14.26
CA GLN A 46 9.79 4.52 -15.35
C GLN A 46 8.68 5.55 -15.13
N GLU A 47 7.66 5.20 -14.35
CA GLU A 47 6.52 6.06 -14.01
C GLU A 47 6.75 6.86 -12.72
N MET A 48 7.85 6.59 -12.02
CA MET A 48 8.18 7.28 -10.77
C MET A 48 8.79 8.66 -11.04
N PRO A 49 8.43 9.69 -10.25
CA PRO A 49 9.08 10.99 -10.34
C PRO A 49 10.53 10.89 -9.85
N ALA A 50 11.45 11.62 -10.47
CA ALA A 50 12.87 11.58 -10.15
C ALA A 50 13.47 10.15 -10.19
N ALA A 51 14.57 9.89 -9.49
CA ALA A 51 15.13 8.55 -9.39
C ALA A 51 14.34 7.74 -8.36
N ALA A 52 13.79 6.59 -8.75
CA ALA A 52 13.08 5.68 -7.86
C ALA A 52 14.04 5.02 -6.83
N PRO A 53 13.53 4.63 -5.64
CA PRO A 53 14.30 3.80 -4.71
C PRO A 53 14.68 2.45 -5.32
N SER A 54 15.78 1.84 -4.85
CA SER A 54 16.18 0.50 -5.27
C SER A 54 15.18 -0.59 -4.89
N PHE A 55 15.22 -1.73 -5.59
CA PHE A 55 14.42 -2.90 -5.26
C PHE A 55 14.88 -3.58 -3.96
N ASP A 56 13.93 -3.89 -3.08
CA ASP A 56 14.06 -4.70 -1.87
C ASP A 56 13.19 -5.95 -2.02
N GLU A 57 13.84 -7.06 -2.33
CA GLU A 57 13.19 -8.35 -2.55
C GLU A 57 12.36 -8.80 -1.34
N ASN A 58 12.87 -8.62 -0.12
CA ASN A 58 12.21 -9.10 1.09
C ASN A 58 10.91 -8.34 1.33
N ALA A 59 10.92 -7.02 1.16
CA ALA A 59 9.73 -6.18 1.31
C ALA A 59 8.70 -6.48 0.22
N ALA A 60 9.13 -6.62 -1.05
CA ALA A 60 8.24 -6.96 -2.16
C ALA A 60 7.56 -8.32 -1.95
N LEU A 61 8.32 -9.34 -1.59
CA LEU A 61 7.79 -10.68 -1.39
C LEU A 61 6.89 -10.77 -0.16
N TRP A 62 7.26 -10.10 0.95
CA TRP A 62 6.41 -10.01 2.14
C TRP A 62 5.06 -9.37 1.80
N ALA A 63 5.07 -8.23 1.10
CA ALA A 63 3.88 -7.49 0.72
C ALA A 63 2.94 -8.31 -0.17
N ALA A 64 3.48 -9.02 -1.16
CA ALA A 64 2.70 -9.90 -2.03
C ALA A 64 2.02 -11.03 -1.24
N ARG A 65 2.75 -11.66 -0.32
CA ARG A 65 2.22 -12.70 0.57
C ARG A 65 1.17 -12.16 1.54
N TYR A 66 1.38 -10.96 2.07
CA TYR A 66 0.43 -10.29 2.94
C TYR A 66 -0.89 -10.05 2.19
N LEU A 67 -0.84 -9.44 1.00
CA LEU A 67 -2.03 -9.13 0.22
C LEU A 67 -2.78 -10.39 -0.22
N TYR A 68 -2.04 -11.41 -0.68
CA TYR A 68 -2.61 -12.72 -1.02
C TYR A 68 -3.39 -13.30 0.17
N THR A 69 -2.75 -13.36 1.33
CA THR A 69 -3.32 -13.91 2.55
C THR A 69 -4.52 -13.09 3.04
N ALA A 70 -4.45 -11.75 2.97
CA ALA A 70 -5.55 -10.87 3.34
C ALA A 70 -6.79 -11.11 2.45
N VAL A 71 -6.60 -11.33 1.14
CA VAL A 71 -7.68 -11.74 0.23
C VAL A 71 -8.27 -13.08 0.66
N GLN A 72 -7.46 -14.05 1.10
CA GLN A 72 -7.97 -15.32 1.62
C GLN A 72 -8.84 -15.13 2.87
N PHE A 73 -8.42 -14.28 3.83
CA PHE A 73 -9.22 -14.01 5.04
C PHE A 73 -10.57 -13.39 4.71
N ILE A 74 -10.65 -12.49 3.73
CA ILE A 74 -11.91 -11.92 3.26
C ILE A 74 -12.86 -13.00 2.71
N LEU A 75 -12.31 -13.98 1.98
CA LEU A 75 -13.10 -15.05 1.37
C LEU A 75 -13.48 -16.15 2.36
N LEU A 76 -12.60 -16.46 3.32
CA LEU A 76 -12.74 -17.64 4.18
C LEU A 76 -13.63 -17.43 5.41
N ARG A 77 -13.96 -16.18 5.79
CA ARG A 77 -14.99 -15.69 6.76
C ARG A 77 -15.15 -16.35 8.15
N ASN A 78 -14.62 -17.55 8.37
CA ASN A 78 -14.74 -18.38 9.56
C ASN A 78 -13.38 -18.62 10.24
N LEU A 79 -12.35 -17.85 9.86
CA LEU A 79 -11.02 -17.95 10.47
C LEU A 79 -10.98 -17.07 11.72
N ASP A 80 -10.49 -17.62 12.82
CA ASP A 80 -10.37 -16.89 14.08
C ASP A 80 -9.19 -15.90 14.07
N GLU A 81 -9.22 -14.98 15.04
CA GLU A 81 -8.21 -13.92 15.19
C GLU A 81 -6.80 -14.47 15.45
N THR A 82 -6.67 -15.64 16.10
CA THR A 82 -5.37 -16.26 16.35
C THR A 82 -4.75 -16.75 15.05
N THR A 83 -5.51 -17.47 14.24
CA THR A 83 -5.09 -17.90 12.90
C THR A 83 -4.69 -16.70 12.03
N MET A 84 -5.43 -15.59 12.14
CA MET A 84 -5.11 -14.35 11.44
C MET A 84 -3.73 -13.79 11.81
N GLN A 85 -3.43 -13.70 13.10
CA GLN A 85 -2.16 -13.17 13.59
C GLN A 85 -0.97 -14.08 13.23
N GLU A 86 -1.18 -15.38 13.08
CA GLU A 86 -0.14 -16.33 12.66
C GLU A 86 0.20 -16.22 11.17
N HIS A 87 -0.77 -15.85 10.33
CA HIS A 87 -0.62 -15.81 8.87
C HIS A 87 -0.35 -14.41 8.31
N LEU A 88 -0.81 -13.33 8.96
CA LEU A 88 -0.58 -11.94 8.58
C LEU A 88 0.49 -11.28 9.46
N LEU A 89 1.68 -11.87 9.45
CA LEU A 89 2.81 -11.39 10.24
C LEU A 89 3.31 -10.01 9.77
N PRO A 90 3.69 -9.11 10.69
CA PRO A 90 4.32 -7.85 10.34
C PRO A 90 5.66 -8.08 9.63
N TYR A 91 6.03 -7.15 8.77
CA TYR A 91 7.36 -7.15 8.16
C TYR A 91 8.44 -7.00 9.24
N SER A 92 9.49 -7.81 9.16
CA SER A 92 10.56 -7.86 10.16
C SER A 92 11.83 -7.11 9.77
N GLY A 93 11.91 -6.62 8.53
CA GLY A 93 13.05 -5.84 8.04
C GLY A 93 12.95 -4.36 8.41
N GLU A 94 13.98 -3.60 8.02
CA GLU A 94 14.01 -2.15 8.22
C GLU A 94 13.13 -1.43 7.18
N LEU A 95 12.39 -0.41 7.65
CA LEU A 95 11.53 0.40 6.79
C LEU A 95 12.35 1.48 6.07
N THR A 96 13.12 1.07 5.06
CA THR A 96 13.89 1.97 4.19
C THR A 96 13.02 2.49 3.03
N PRO A 97 13.46 3.54 2.29
CA PRO A 97 12.78 3.95 1.06
C PRO A 97 12.66 2.81 0.02
N ALA A 98 13.68 1.96 -0.06
CA ALA A 98 13.68 0.77 -0.92
C ALA A 98 12.59 -0.22 -0.49
N ALA A 99 12.51 -0.52 0.82
CA ALA A 99 11.48 -1.39 1.36
C ALA A 99 10.08 -0.82 1.12
N MET A 100 9.86 0.47 1.41
CA MET A 100 8.57 1.16 1.19
C MET A 100 8.10 1.03 -0.25
N TYR A 101 8.97 1.33 -1.20
CA TYR A 101 8.61 1.27 -2.61
C TYR A 101 8.39 -0.16 -3.10
N SER A 102 9.21 -1.10 -2.64
CA SER A 102 9.14 -2.49 -3.09
C SER A 102 7.90 -3.20 -2.54
N ALA A 103 7.52 -2.93 -1.29
CA ALA A 103 6.24 -3.40 -0.76
C ALA A 103 5.04 -2.79 -1.50
N ASP A 104 5.16 -1.52 -1.91
CA ASP A 104 4.10 -0.79 -2.59
C ASP A 104 3.69 -1.36 -3.94
N LEU A 105 4.60 -2.07 -4.63
CA LEU A 105 4.29 -2.77 -5.89
C LEU A 105 3.02 -3.63 -5.77
N THR A 106 2.77 -4.19 -4.58
CA THR A 106 1.54 -4.94 -4.28
C THR A 106 0.64 -4.23 -3.27
N LEU A 107 1.18 -3.59 -2.23
CA LEU A 107 0.35 -2.91 -1.23
C LEU A 107 -0.36 -1.67 -1.76
N ARG A 108 -0.05 -1.13 -2.94
CA ARG A 108 -0.86 -0.05 -3.55
C ARG A 108 -2.32 -0.42 -3.76
N TYR A 109 -2.66 -1.71 -3.78
CA TYR A 109 -4.03 -2.22 -3.85
C TYR A 109 -4.68 -2.41 -2.46
N LEU A 110 -3.94 -2.12 -1.37
CA LEU A 110 -4.43 -2.20 0.00
C LEU A 110 -5.63 -1.28 0.27
N PRO A 111 -5.71 -0.04 -0.24
CA PRO A 111 -6.90 0.81 -0.04
C PRO A 111 -8.18 0.16 -0.55
N ASP A 112 -8.18 -0.38 -1.78
CA ASP A 112 -9.34 -1.05 -2.36
C ASP A 112 -9.73 -2.31 -1.58
N LEU A 113 -8.72 -3.09 -1.16
CA LEU A 113 -8.95 -4.28 -0.34
C LEU A 113 -9.50 -3.92 1.04
N PHE A 114 -9.03 -2.82 1.63
CA PHE A 114 -9.47 -2.32 2.92
C PHE A 114 -10.94 -1.89 2.85
N ASP A 115 -11.33 -1.15 1.81
CA ASP A 115 -12.71 -0.73 1.60
C ASP A 115 -13.64 -1.93 1.35
N LEU A 116 -13.17 -2.93 0.62
CA LEU A 116 -13.90 -4.20 0.46
C LEU A 116 -14.13 -4.90 1.81
N ALA A 117 -13.08 -5.11 2.59
CA ALA A 117 -13.17 -5.78 3.90
C ALA A 117 -14.09 -5.01 4.86
N LYS A 118 -13.91 -3.69 4.93
CA LYS A 118 -14.72 -2.79 5.76
C LYS A 118 -16.20 -2.78 5.34
N GLY A 119 -16.48 -2.81 4.03
CA GLY A 119 -17.84 -2.87 3.52
C GLY A 119 -18.57 -4.18 3.86
N LEU A 120 -17.83 -5.28 4.01
CA LEU A 120 -18.38 -6.57 4.42
C LEU A 120 -18.66 -6.64 5.92
N SER A 121 -17.72 -6.18 6.76
CA SER A 121 -17.86 -6.16 8.22
C SER A 121 -16.92 -5.10 8.82
N PRO A 122 -17.43 -3.92 9.20
CA PRO A 122 -16.58 -2.82 9.70
C PRO A 122 -15.84 -3.14 11.01
N ASN A 123 -16.38 -4.06 11.82
CA ASN A 123 -15.81 -4.48 13.11
C ASN A 123 -15.01 -5.78 13.00
N ASP A 124 -14.66 -6.20 11.78
CA ASP A 124 -13.86 -7.39 11.53
C ASP A 124 -12.42 -7.19 12.06
N PRO A 125 -11.85 -8.15 12.81
CA PRO A 125 -10.44 -8.12 13.20
C PRO A 125 -9.48 -7.87 12.03
N LEU A 126 -9.82 -8.33 10.83
CA LEU A 126 -9.01 -8.08 9.63
C LEU A 126 -8.92 -6.60 9.29
N VAL A 127 -10.04 -5.86 9.38
CA VAL A 127 -10.05 -4.41 9.10
C VAL A 127 -9.13 -3.67 10.07
N LYS A 128 -9.11 -4.09 11.35
CA LYS A 128 -8.20 -3.53 12.35
C LYS A 128 -6.74 -3.83 12.00
N LEU A 129 -6.41 -5.07 11.66
CA LEU A 129 -5.03 -5.46 11.32
C LEU A 129 -4.53 -4.78 10.02
N MET A 130 -5.39 -4.66 9.02
CA MET A 130 -5.09 -3.92 7.80
C MET A 130 -4.86 -2.43 8.08
N LYS A 131 -5.61 -1.85 9.03
CA LYS A 131 -5.38 -0.47 9.48
C LYS A 131 -4.02 -0.33 10.17
N GLU A 132 -3.66 -1.23 11.06
CA GLU A 132 -2.33 -1.24 11.71
C GLU A 132 -1.20 -1.38 10.68
N THR A 133 -1.38 -2.25 9.69
CA THR A 133 -0.43 -2.39 8.58
C THR A 133 -0.35 -1.11 7.75
N ALA A 134 -1.48 -0.50 7.41
CA ALA A 134 -1.55 0.75 6.67
C ALA A 134 -0.79 1.90 7.36
N GLN A 135 -0.70 1.92 8.69
CA GLN A 135 0.07 2.92 9.44
C GLN A 135 1.58 2.75 9.26
N LEU A 136 2.05 1.51 9.17
CA LEU A 136 3.47 1.21 8.97
C LEU A 136 3.90 1.40 7.51
N TRP A 137 2.95 1.34 6.57
CA TRP A 137 3.19 1.47 5.14
C TRP A 137 2.46 2.69 4.55
N PRO A 138 2.80 3.93 4.98
CA PRO A 138 2.09 5.13 4.57
C PRO A 138 2.05 5.32 3.06
N PHE A 139 3.11 4.93 2.35
CA PHE A 139 3.22 5.15 0.90
C PHE A 139 2.13 4.43 0.11
N SER A 140 1.79 3.22 0.56
CA SER A 140 0.74 2.36 -0.01
C SER A 140 -0.65 2.66 0.53
N SER A 141 -0.74 3.30 1.69
CA SER A 141 -2.01 3.63 2.36
C SER A 141 -2.46 5.08 2.17
N ALA A 142 -1.87 5.80 1.20
CA ALA A 142 -2.25 7.19 0.90
C ALA A 142 -3.76 7.35 0.65
N GLY A 143 -4.42 6.33 0.11
CA GLY A 143 -5.87 6.30 -0.12
C GLY A 143 -6.73 5.93 1.09
N ILE A 144 -6.14 5.46 2.19
CA ILE A 144 -6.90 5.06 3.38
C ILE A 144 -7.08 6.27 4.30
N PRO A 145 -8.31 6.67 4.65
CA PRO A 145 -8.54 7.76 5.58
C PRO A 145 -8.16 7.33 6.99
N MET A 146 -7.18 8.02 7.59
CA MET A 146 -6.67 7.71 8.93
C MET A 146 -6.49 8.99 9.73
N SER A 147 -7.06 9.03 10.93
CA SER A 147 -6.97 10.21 11.83
C SER A 147 -5.69 10.26 12.65
N GLU A 148 -4.87 9.22 12.59
CA GLU A 148 -3.66 9.06 13.41
C GLU A 148 -2.46 9.64 12.67
N ASN A 149 -1.61 10.39 13.39
CA ASN A 149 -0.36 10.90 12.82
C ASN A 149 0.54 9.72 12.45
N THR A 150 0.94 9.67 11.19
CA THR A 150 1.83 8.64 10.66
C THR A 150 3.23 9.22 10.55
N ASP A 151 4.26 8.44 10.90
CA ASP A 151 5.63 8.85 10.64
C ASP A 151 5.91 8.81 9.13
N LEU A 152 6.23 9.97 8.56
CA LEU A 152 6.51 10.14 7.13
C LEU A 152 8.00 10.36 6.85
N SER A 153 8.87 10.25 7.86
CA SER A 153 10.30 10.53 7.75
C SER A 153 10.97 9.74 6.63
N VAL A 154 10.65 8.44 6.50
CA VAL A 154 11.16 7.56 5.45
C VAL A 154 10.75 8.04 4.06
N ILE A 155 9.46 8.34 3.84
CA ILE A 155 8.94 8.84 2.56
C ILE A 155 9.60 10.18 2.22
N PHE A 156 9.68 11.10 3.19
CA PHE A 156 10.17 12.46 2.97
C PHE A 156 11.69 12.59 2.92
N SER A 157 12.41 11.54 3.33
CA SER A 157 13.85 11.40 3.09
C SER A 157 14.19 11.13 1.62
N HIS A 158 13.22 10.67 0.81
CA HIS A 158 13.44 10.30 -0.60
C HIS A 158 12.60 11.15 -1.56
N ALA A 159 13.24 11.85 -2.49
CA ALA A 159 12.57 12.82 -3.37
C ALA A 159 11.44 12.20 -4.21
N SER A 160 11.68 11.02 -4.79
CA SER A 160 10.69 10.30 -5.59
C SER A 160 9.45 9.91 -4.79
N LEU A 161 9.65 9.33 -3.59
CA LEU A 161 8.54 8.89 -2.74
C LEU A 161 7.74 10.06 -2.21
N LYS A 162 8.43 11.15 -1.82
CA LYS A 162 7.77 12.39 -1.39
C LYS A 162 6.80 12.90 -2.44
N GLN A 163 7.26 13.08 -3.68
CA GLN A 163 6.39 13.60 -4.74
C GLN A 163 5.24 12.63 -5.05
N ALA A 164 5.54 11.35 -5.27
CA ALA A 164 4.52 10.35 -5.57
C ALA A 164 3.48 10.20 -4.45
N TYR A 165 3.89 10.34 -3.18
CA TYR A 165 2.97 10.26 -2.05
C TYR A 165 1.98 11.43 -2.03
N ILE A 166 2.45 12.66 -2.31
CA ILE A 166 1.61 13.85 -2.41
C ILE A 166 0.62 13.71 -3.58
N ASP A 167 1.09 13.26 -4.74
CA ASP A 167 0.24 13.00 -5.91
C ASP A 167 -0.85 11.97 -5.60
N ARG A 168 -0.53 10.92 -4.82
CA ARG A 168 -1.49 9.91 -4.38
C ARG A 168 -2.51 10.46 -3.38
N ILE A 169 -2.11 11.33 -2.44
CA ILE A 169 -3.05 12.00 -1.52
C ILE A 169 -4.05 12.84 -2.32
N ILE A 170 -3.57 13.60 -3.31
CA ILE A 170 -4.40 14.43 -4.19
C ILE A 170 -5.35 13.55 -5.02
N THR A 171 -4.83 12.49 -5.64
CA THR A 171 -5.61 11.54 -6.45
C THR A 171 -6.72 10.89 -5.62
N ALA A 172 -6.41 10.46 -4.40
CA ALA A 172 -7.37 9.87 -3.48
C ALA A 172 -8.31 10.90 -2.82
N ARG A 173 -8.04 12.20 -3.00
CA ARG A 173 -8.74 13.30 -2.30
C ARG A 173 -8.82 13.07 -0.79
N ASN A 174 -7.73 12.56 -0.21
CA ASN A 174 -7.70 12.16 1.19
C ASN A 174 -7.41 13.36 2.10
N LEU A 175 -8.49 14.02 2.55
CA LEU A 175 -8.40 15.19 3.44
C LEU A 175 -7.69 14.87 4.77
N HIS A 176 -7.87 13.66 5.31
CA HIS A 176 -7.23 13.27 6.56
C HIS A 176 -5.70 13.25 6.43
N LYS A 177 -5.17 12.69 5.33
CA LYS A 177 -3.73 12.67 5.06
C LYS A 177 -3.20 14.06 4.71
N CYS A 178 -3.97 14.83 3.93
CA CYS A 178 -3.62 16.21 3.58
C CYS A 178 -3.47 17.11 4.80
N GLN A 179 -4.30 16.94 5.83
CA GLN A 179 -4.26 17.73 7.07
C GLN A 179 -3.05 17.44 7.96
N GLN A 180 -2.24 16.42 7.67
CA GLN A 180 -0.99 16.21 8.41
C GLN A 180 -0.03 17.39 8.16
N PRO A 181 0.62 17.94 9.21
CA PRO A 181 1.44 19.15 9.08
C PRO A 181 2.52 19.08 8.00
N ASP A 182 3.10 17.89 7.79
CA ASP A 182 4.17 17.69 6.82
C ASP A 182 3.63 17.51 5.38
N CYS A 183 2.35 17.17 5.21
CA CYS A 183 1.70 16.97 3.91
C CYS A 183 1.04 18.25 3.38
N TYR A 184 0.36 19.00 4.24
CA TYR A 184 -0.43 20.17 3.85
C TYR A 184 0.31 21.18 2.96
N PRO A 185 1.51 21.68 3.33
CA PRO A 185 2.22 22.65 2.50
C PRO A 185 2.62 22.07 1.13
N LEU A 186 2.93 20.77 1.07
CA LEU A 186 3.33 20.10 -0.17
C LEU A 186 2.12 19.87 -1.10
N VAL A 187 0.96 19.53 -0.54
CA VAL A 187 -0.30 19.44 -1.31
C VAL A 187 -0.68 20.81 -1.86
N LEU A 188 -0.57 21.87 -1.04
CA LEU A 188 -0.83 23.23 -1.46
C LEU A 188 0.11 23.68 -2.58
N GLU A 189 1.41 23.37 -2.46
CA GLU A 189 2.41 23.64 -3.49
C GLU A 189 2.09 22.92 -4.80
N ALA A 190 1.76 21.62 -4.73
CA ALA A 190 1.46 20.80 -5.91
C ALA A 190 0.20 21.26 -6.65
N LEU A 191 -0.85 21.68 -5.92
CA LEU A 191 -2.10 22.18 -6.50
C LEU A 191 -1.98 23.63 -7.00
N GLY A 192 -1.16 24.44 -6.33
CA GLY A 192 -0.95 25.85 -6.64
C GLY A 192 -2.25 26.64 -6.74
N ALA A 193 -2.33 27.53 -7.74
CA ALA A 193 -3.49 28.39 -7.96
C ALA A 193 -4.76 27.64 -8.40
N TYR A 194 -4.64 26.36 -8.77
CA TYR A 194 -5.75 25.53 -9.28
C TYR A 194 -6.34 24.60 -8.22
N ALA A 195 -6.01 24.80 -6.94
CA ALA A 195 -6.50 23.99 -5.83
C ALA A 195 -8.03 23.82 -5.84
N ALA A 196 -8.77 24.91 -6.03
CA ALA A 196 -10.24 24.88 -6.07
C ALA A 196 -10.82 24.12 -7.28
N ASP A 197 -10.09 24.08 -8.40
CA ASP A 197 -10.53 23.38 -9.61
C ASP A 197 -10.20 21.88 -9.55
N LEU A 198 -8.99 21.55 -9.11
CA LEU A 198 -8.46 20.18 -9.08
C LEU A 198 -8.98 19.39 -7.87
N TRP A 199 -9.20 20.06 -6.73
CA TRP A 199 -9.73 19.45 -5.52
C TRP A 199 -10.67 20.43 -4.78
N PRO A 200 -11.92 20.58 -5.22
CA PRO A 200 -12.85 21.57 -4.66
C PRO A 200 -13.14 21.46 -3.16
N GLN A 201 -12.97 20.27 -2.57
CA GLN A 201 -13.16 20.03 -1.13
C GLN A 201 -11.93 20.41 -0.29
N PHE A 202 -10.79 20.69 -0.92
CA PHE A 202 -9.61 21.19 -0.26
C PHE A 202 -9.75 22.70 -0.12
N GLU A 203 -9.96 23.18 1.11
CA GLU A 203 -10.05 24.60 1.43
C GLU A 203 -8.68 25.10 1.89
N PRO A 204 -7.91 25.82 1.05
CA PRO A 204 -6.60 26.30 1.45
C PRO A 204 -6.76 27.41 2.49
N SER A 205 -6.25 27.17 3.69
CA SER A 205 -5.96 28.24 4.65
C SER A 205 -4.66 28.92 4.22
N PHE A 206 -4.79 30.05 3.52
CA PHE A 206 -3.68 30.99 3.36
C PHE A 206 -3.61 31.80 4.67
N ASN A 207 -2.65 31.50 5.53
CA ASN A 207 -2.33 32.42 6.62
C ASN A 207 -1.58 33.61 6.00
N ASP A 208 -2.20 34.80 6.05
CA ASP A 208 -1.60 36.09 5.68
C ASP A 208 -0.34 36.41 6.52
#